data_AF-A0A8J7WFU3-F1
#
_entry.id   AF-A0A8J7WFU3-F1
#
_cell.length_a   1.000
_cell.length_b   1.000
_cell.length_c   1.000
_cell.angle_alpha   90.00
_cell.angle_beta   90.00
_cell.angle_gamma   90.00
#
_symmetry.space_group_name_H-M   'P 1'
#
loop_
_entity.id
_entity.type
_entity.pdbx_description
1 polymer ?
#
loop_
_entity_poly.entity_id
_entity_poly.type
_entity_poly.pdbx_seq_one_letter_code
_entity_poly.pdbx_strand_id
1 'polypeptide(L)'
;MKHALFAALIAAAPLCAQEALPDFATCLDSDMAQFERSLRALQTLPEPREFEIGDTRGVGWCGSAGIIACDRSETPYPCQHRLAALQEATRRAVLDSLPPPESLPDAPGDWAAPLYPRVYALAHGLSAGPDCDGATEARGAWCAAWEANNRLRDAVLAHQLARYFGVTAPAVDLGWAQVPPPVRPVARNAEGGE
;
A
#
# COMPACT_ATOMS: atom_id res chain seq x y z
N MET A 1 -63.89 31.03 -1.93
CA MET A 1 -63.02 30.18 -2.79
C MET A 1 -61.84 29.71 -1.95
N LYS A 2 -61.85 28.44 -1.52
CA LYS A 2 -60.80 27.82 -0.69
C LYS A 2 -59.61 27.47 -1.58
N HIS A 3 -58.47 28.12 -1.39
CA HIS A 3 -57.22 27.76 -2.06
C HIS A 3 -56.46 26.81 -1.16
N ALA A 4 -56.31 25.56 -1.62
CA ALA A 4 -55.48 24.54 -0.99
C ALA A 4 -54.01 24.83 -1.32
N LEU A 5 -53.18 25.03 -0.29
CA LEU A 5 -51.73 25.05 -0.44
C LEU A 5 -51.20 23.64 -0.17
N PHE A 6 -50.83 22.92 -1.22
CA PHE A 6 -50.04 21.70 -1.13
C PHE A 6 -48.55 22.11 -1.09
N ALA A 7 -47.94 22.06 0.08
CA ALA A 7 -46.50 22.23 0.23
C ALA A 7 -45.81 20.93 -0.21
N ALA A 8 -45.15 20.96 -1.37
CA ALA A 8 -44.27 19.89 -1.81
C ALA A 8 -42.97 19.94 -0.98
N LEU A 9 -42.83 19.00 -0.04
CA LEU A 9 -41.55 18.70 0.60
C LEU A 9 -40.63 18.07 -0.46
N ILE A 10 -39.70 18.85 -0.99
CA ILE A 10 -38.58 18.32 -1.77
C ILE A 10 -37.63 17.67 -0.75
N ALA A 11 -37.68 16.33 -0.68
CA ALA A 11 -36.70 15.55 0.03
C ALA A 11 -35.32 15.74 -0.64
N ALA A 12 -34.46 16.55 -0.04
CA ALA A 12 -33.06 16.59 -0.37
C ALA A 12 -32.43 15.27 0.07
N ALA A 13 -32.35 14.29 -0.84
CA ALA A 13 -31.53 13.12 -0.62
C ALA A 13 -30.07 13.56 -0.53
N PRO A 14 -29.28 13.10 0.47
CA PRO A 14 -27.87 13.36 0.49
C PRO A 14 -27.26 12.67 -0.73
N LEU A 15 -26.59 13.45 -1.59
CA LEU A 15 -25.63 12.90 -2.52
C LEU A 15 -24.55 12.24 -1.65
N CYS A 16 -24.60 10.92 -1.52
CA CYS A 16 -23.45 10.14 -1.06
C CYS A 16 -22.29 10.49 -2.00
N ALA A 17 -21.42 11.40 -1.57
CA ALA A 17 -20.15 11.61 -2.21
C ALA A 17 -19.45 10.25 -2.21
N GLN A 18 -19.32 9.65 -3.38
CA GLN A 18 -18.55 8.43 -3.54
C GLN A 18 -17.13 8.79 -3.12
N GLU A 19 -16.71 8.28 -1.97
CA GLU A 19 -15.40 8.56 -1.43
C GLU A 19 -14.36 8.17 -2.49
N ALA A 20 -13.60 9.16 -2.96
CA ALA A 20 -12.64 8.95 -4.03
C ALA A 20 -11.58 7.96 -3.50
N LEU A 21 -11.38 6.86 -4.23
CA LEU A 21 -10.29 5.94 -3.92
C LEU A 21 -8.97 6.71 -4.06
N PRO A 22 -8.02 6.56 -3.11
CA PRO A 22 -6.73 7.21 -3.25
C PRO A 22 -6.00 6.65 -4.48
N ASP A 23 -5.18 7.49 -5.10
CA ASP A 23 -4.22 7.00 -6.08
C ASP A 23 -3.17 6.12 -5.40
N PHE A 24 -2.53 5.27 -6.20
CA PHE A 24 -1.55 4.30 -5.71
C PHE A 24 -0.39 4.92 -4.94
N ALA A 25 0.16 6.05 -5.41
CA ALA A 25 1.34 6.65 -4.80
C ALA A 25 1.00 7.26 -3.44
N THR A 26 -0.08 8.06 -3.37
CA THR A 26 -0.56 8.65 -2.10
C THR A 26 -0.92 7.56 -1.08
N CYS A 27 -1.49 6.45 -1.54
CA CYS A 27 -1.77 5.30 -0.69
C CYS A 27 -0.49 4.67 -0.12
N LEU A 28 0.50 4.40 -0.98
CA LEU A 28 1.76 3.79 -0.58
C LEU A 28 2.53 4.69 0.40
N ASP A 29 2.56 5.99 0.16
CA ASP A 29 3.18 6.97 1.07
C ASP A 29 2.56 6.91 2.48
N SER A 30 1.23 6.79 2.54
CA SER A 30 0.48 6.67 3.79
C SER A 30 0.77 5.36 4.51
N ASP A 31 0.88 4.26 3.76
CA ASP A 31 1.24 2.94 4.28
C ASP A 31 2.68 2.93 4.86
N MET A 32 3.64 3.50 4.14
CA MET A 32 5.03 3.60 4.60
C MET A 32 5.16 4.47 5.85
N ALA A 33 4.42 5.57 5.92
CA ALA A 33 4.38 6.38 7.13
C ALA A 33 3.72 5.66 8.31
N GLN A 34 2.72 4.81 8.05
CA GLN A 34 2.10 3.97 9.08
C GLN A 34 3.09 2.93 9.61
N PHE A 35 3.81 2.25 8.73
CA PHE A 35 4.89 1.33 9.11
C PHE A 35 5.93 2.03 10.01
N GLU A 36 6.43 3.19 9.59
CA GLU A 36 7.44 3.95 10.34
C GLU A 36 6.92 4.42 11.72
N ARG A 37 5.65 4.78 11.83
CA ARG A 37 5.02 5.08 13.15
C ARG A 37 4.97 3.85 14.04
N SER A 38 4.58 2.70 13.50
CA SER A 38 4.49 1.44 14.23
C SER A 38 5.87 0.96 14.70
N LEU A 39 6.90 1.05 13.83
CA LEU A 39 8.27 0.67 14.18
C LEU A 39 8.83 1.55 15.32
N ARG A 40 8.62 2.87 15.25
CA ARG A 40 9.00 3.78 16.36
C ARG A 40 8.28 3.45 17.67
N ALA A 41 6.99 3.12 17.60
CA ALA A 41 6.23 2.75 18.78
C ALA A 41 6.78 1.47 19.43
N LEU A 42 7.16 0.47 18.63
CA LEU A 42 7.82 -0.74 19.13
C LEU A 42 9.13 -0.42 19.88
N GLN A 43 9.94 0.48 19.35
CA GLN A 43 11.26 0.82 19.90
C GLN A 43 11.19 1.71 21.16
N THR A 44 10.07 2.39 21.42
CA THR A 44 9.97 3.42 22.45
C THR A 44 9.06 3.06 23.62
N LEU A 45 8.16 2.08 23.47
CA LEU A 45 7.21 1.72 24.53
C LEU A 45 7.81 0.66 25.48
N PRO A 46 7.53 0.76 26.79
CA PRO A 46 8.07 -0.16 27.80
C PRO A 46 7.44 -1.56 27.78
N GLU A 47 6.24 -1.69 27.20
CA GLU A 47 5.52 -2.97 27.09
C GLU A 47 5.64 -3.51 25.66
N PRO A 48 5.95 -4.81 25.48
CA PRO A 48 5.97 -5.43 24.18
C PRO A 48 4.57 -5.37 23.56
N ARG A 49 4.42 -4.60 22.49
CA ARG A 49 3.23 -4.64 21.64
C ARG A 49 3.38 -5.69 20.56
N GLU A 50 2.27 -6.29 20.16
CA GLU A 50 2.21 -7.02 18.90
C GLU A 50 2.56 -6.05 17.77
N PHE A 51 3.73 -6.27 17.17
CA PHE A 51 4.16 -5.61 15.95
C PHE A 51 4.20 -6.67 14.86
N GLU A 52 3.27 -6.58 13.92
CA GLU A 52 3.27 -7.43 12.73
C GLU A 52 4.34 -6.88 11.77
N ILE A 53 5.60 -7.29 11.99
CA ILE A 53 6.69 -7.02 11.05
C ILE A 53 6.28 -7.63 9.71
N GLY A 54 6.23 -6.81 8.66
CA GLY A 54 5.94 -7.31 7.33
C GLY A 54 4.46 -7.36 6.94
N ASP A 55 3.59 -6.61 7.61
CA ASP A 55 2.23 -6.39 7.12
C ASP A 55 2.25 -5.59 5.79
N THR A 56 2.29 -6.31 4.67
CA THR A 56 2.20 -5.74 3.33
C THR A 56 0.77 -5.74 2.77
N ARG A 57 -0.24 -5.97 3.62
CA ARG A 57 -1.65 -5.88 3.19
C ARG A 57 -1.99 -4.46 2.74
N GLY A 58 -1.37 -3.44 3.33
CA GLY A 58 -1.50 -2.05 2.89
C GLY A 58 -1.03 -1.83 1.45
N VAL A 59 0.19 -2.24 1.10
CA VAL A 59 0.69 -2.25 -0.29
C VAL A 59 -0.24 -3.05 -1.22
N GLY A 60 -0.71 -4.22 -0.78
CA GLY A 60 -1.69 -5.04 -1.48
C GLY A 60 -3.00 -4.29 -1.77
N TRP A 61 -3.51 -3.57 -0.78
CA TRP A 61 -4.68 -2.71 -0.90
C TRP A 61 -4.44 -1.53 -1.84
N CYS A 62 -3.28 -0.85 -1.77
CA CYS A 62 -2.96 0.28 -2.64
C CYS A 62 -3.00 -0.11 -4.12
N GLY A 63 -2.41 -1.25 -4.50
CA GLY A 63 -2.49 -1.74 -5.87
C GLY A 63 -3.91 -2.13 -6.28
N SER A 64 -4.67 -2.79 -5.39
CA SER A 64 -6.06 -3.17 -5.65
C SER A 64 -6.98 -1.96 -5.84
N ALA A 65 -6.84 -0.94 -4.98
CA ALA A 65 -7.57 0.31 -5.09
C ALA A 65 -7.22 1.03 -6.40
N GLY A 66 -5.94 1.02 -6.81
CA GLY A 66 -5.49 1.54 -8.09
C GLY A 66 -6.13 0.83 -9.30
N ILE A 67 -6.22 -0.50 -9.27
CA ILE A 67 -6.91 -1.27 -10.32
C ILE A 67 -8.39 -0.88 -10.40
N ILE A 68 -9.08 -0.81 -9.26
CA ILE A 68 -10.50 -0.41 -9.21
C ILE A 68 -10.68 1.03 -9.71
N ALA A 69 -9.76 1.94 -9.40
CA ALA A 69 -9.78 3.30 -9.91
C ALA A 69 -9.60 3.32 -11.44
N CYS A 70 -8.71 2.49 -11.98
CA CYS A 70 -8.54 2.34 -13.43
C CYS A 70 -9.78 1.75 -14.11
N ASP A 71 -10.44 0.76 -13.50
CA ASP A 71 -11.68 0.15 -14.02
C ASP A 71 -12.82 1.17 -14.16
N ARG A 72 -12.80 2.23 -13.34
CA ARG A 72 -13.77 3.33 -13.36
C ARG A 72 -13.38 4.47 -14.31
N SER A 73 -12.22 4.39 -14.97
CA SER A 73 -11.72 5.44 -15.87
C SER A 73 -12.24 5.28 -17.30
N GLU A 74 -12.10 6.32 -18.11
CA GLU A 74 -12.41 6.26 -19.56
C GLU A 74 -11.44 5.36 -20.35
N THR A 75 -10.27 5.02 -19.77
CA THR A 75 -9.26 4.18 -20.42
C THR A 75 -8.75 3.07 -19.47
N PRO A 76 -9.55 2.04 -19.17
CA PRO A 76 -9.19 1.06 -18.13
C PRO A 76 -7.87 0.34 -18.37
N TYR A 77 -7.68 -0.25 -19.55
CA TYR A 77 -6.49 -1.05 -19.84
C TYR A 77 -5.22 -0.19 -19.95
N PRO A 78 -5.22 0.95 -20.67
CA PRO A 78 -4.09 1.88 -20.64
C PRO A 78 -3.77 2.39 -19.23
N CYS A 79 -4.79 2.59 -18.37
CA CYS A 79 -4.58 2.98 -16.97
C CYS A 79 -3.89 1.86 -16.18
N GLN A 80 -4.37 0.62 -16.27
CA GLN A 80 -3.78 -0.53 -15.57
C GLN A 80 -2.34 -0.79 -16.01
N HIS A 81 -2.00 -0.62 -17.30
CA HIS A 81 -0.61 -0.74 -17.76
C HIS A 81 0.30 0.36 -17.19
N ARG A 82 -0.19 1.60 -17.07
CA ARG A 82 0.57 2.68 -16.40
C ARG A 82 0.74 2.41 -14.91
N LEU A 83 -0.28 1.86 -14.26
CA LEU A 83 -0.21 1.44 -12.86
C LEU A 83 0.86 0.35 -12.67
N ALA A 84 0.85 -0.68 -13.52
CA ALA A 84 1.86 -1.73 -13.50
C ALA A 84 3.29 -1.17 -13.67
N ALA A 85 3.47 -0.23 -14.62
CA ALA A 85 4.77 0.41 -14.83
C ALA A 85 5.21 1.25 -13.62
N LEU A 86 4.29 1.94 -12.94
CA LEU A 86 4.57 2.69 -11.72
C LEU A 86 4.97 1.77 -10.56
N GLN A 87 4.24 0.67 -10.37
CA GLN A 87 4.55 -0.35 -9.36
C GLN A 87 5.92 -0.98 -9.59
N GLU A 88 6.26 -1.29 -10.84
CA GLU A 88 7.56 -1.87 -11.21
C GLU A 88 8.71 -0.87 -11.11
N ALA A 89 8.48 0.41 -11.42
CA ALA A 89 9.45 1.47 -11.17
C ALA A 89 9.72 1.63 -9.66
N THR A 90 8.66 1.60 -8.85
CA THR A 90 8.76 1.66 -7.39
C THR A 90 9.51 0.44 -6.86
N ARG A 91 9.19 -0.77 -7.36
CA ARG A 91 9.86 -2.01 -6.96
C ARG A 91 11.36 -1.91 -7.19
N ARG A 92 11.80 -1.45 -8.37
CA ARG A 92 13.22 -1.26 -8.66
C ARG A 92 13.88 -0.28 -7.69
N ALA A 93 13.25 0.85 -7.41
CA ALA A 93 13.78 1.82 -6.45
C ALA A 93 13.89 1.23 -5.03
N VAL A 94 12.95 0.38 -4.62
CA VAL A 94 13.05 -0.35 -3.35
C VAL A 94 14.24 -1.32 -3.40
N LEU A 95 14.35 -2.16 -4.42
CA LEU A 95 15.43 -3.13 -4.54
C LEU A 95 16.82 -2.48 -4.56
N ASP A 96 16.98 -1.38 -5.29
CA ASP A 96 18.24 -0.62 -5.38
C ASP A 96 18.68 -0.05 -4.01
N SER A 97 17.74 0.07 -3.07
CA SER A 97 17.98 0.56 -1.70
C SER A 97 18.18 -0.56 -0.66
N LEU A 98 18.02 -1.82 -1.05
CA LEU A 98 18.13 -2.95 -0.13
C LEU A 98 19.60 -3.32 0.08
N PRO A 99 20.05 -3.44 1.34
CA PRO A 99 21.38 -3.97 1.60
C PRO A 99 21.38 -5.50 1.38
N PRO A 100 22.51 -6.09 0.97
CA PRO A 100 22.55 -7.51 0.68
C PRO A 100 22.45 -8.34 1.98
N PRO A 101 21.98 -9.60 1.95
CA PRO A 101 21.72 -10.39 3.16
C PRO A 101 22.90 -10.52 4.14
N GLU A 102 24.13 -10.51 3.64
CA GLU A 102 25.35 -10.55 4.44
C GLU A 102 25.61 -9.29 5.28
N SER A 103 24.88 -8.20 5.04
CA SER A 103 25.02 -6.97 5.82
C SER A 103 24.20 -6.96 7.12
N LEU A 104 23.37 -7.98 7.35
CA LEU A 104 22.53 -8.03 8.54
C LEU A 104 23.39 -8.27 9.78
N PRO A 105 23.05 -7.65 10.92
CA PRO A 105 23.74 -7.93 12.17
C PRO A 105 23.55 -9.40 12.56
N ASP A 106 24.59 -9.99 13.17
CA ASP A 106 24.47 -11.29 13.82
C ASP A 106 23.49 -11.16 15.00
N ALA A 107 22.26 -11.63 14.80
CA ALA A 107 21.16 -11.59 15.77
C ALA A 107 20.69 -13.02 16.10
N PRO A 108 21.51 -13.83 16.82
CA PRO A 108 21.16 -15.21 17.13
C PRO A 108 19.90 -15.27 18.00
N GLY A 109 18.88 -16.00 17.52
CA GLY A 109 17.59 -16.15 18.19
C GLY A 109 16.52 -15.15 17.77
N ASP A 110 16.84 -14.15 16.94
CA ASP A 110 15.82 -13.31 16.29
C ASP A 110 15.15 -14.11 15.17
N TRP A 111 13.82 -14.22 15.24
CA TRP A 111 13.01 -14.97 14.28
C TRP A 111 13.04 -14.36 12.87
N ALA A 112 13.26 -13.05 12.75
CA ALA A 112 13.25 -12.33 11.48
C ALA A 112 14.59 -12.45 10.73
N ALA A 113 15.67 -12.79 11.43
CA ALA A 113 17.01 -12.92 10.84
C ALA A 113 17.08 -13.97 9.71
N PRO A 114 16.55 -15.21 9.89
CA PRO A 114 16.50 -16.18 8.78
C PRO A 114 15.47 -15.84 7.69
N LEU A 115 14.56 -14.89 7.93
CA LEU A 115 13.51 -14.51 6.97
C LEU A 115 14.05 -13.55 5.90
N TYR A 116 14.89 -12.59 6.28
CA TYR A 116 15.38 -11.56 5.34
C TYR A 116 16.04 -12.13 4.07
N PRO A 117 16.97 -13.11 4.13
CA PRO A 117 17.58 -13.65 2.91
C PRO A 117 16.57 -14.30 1.97
N ARG A 118 15.49 -14.91 2.51
CA ARG A 118 14.45 -15.56 1.72
C ARG A 118 13.56 -14.55 1.02
N VAL A 119 13.15 -13.50 1.74
CA VAL A 119 12.34 -12.42 1.16
C VAL A 119 13.19 -11.61 0.17
N TYR A 120 14.45 -11.35 0.47
CA TYR A 120 15.38 -10.70 -0.45
C TYR A 120 15.47 -11.48 -1.77
N ALA A 121 15.65 -12.80 -1.70
CA ALA A 121 15.68 -13.66 -2.88
C ALA A 121 14.35 -13.68 -3.62
N LEU A 122 13.21 -13.68 -2.91
CA LEU A 122 11.88 -13.60 -3.51
C LEU A 122 11.67 -12.27 -4.25
N ALA A 123 12.04 -11.15 -3.64
CA ALA A 123 11.90 -9.82 -4.20
C ALA A 123 12.78 -9.58 -5.45
N HIS A 124 13.96 -10.22 -5.49
CA HIS A 124 14.85 -10.25 -6.65
C HIS A 124 14.50 -11.35 -7.66
N GLY A 125 13.63 -12.29 -7.27
CA GLY A 125 13.18 -13.37 -8.12
C GLY A 125 12.44 -12.86 -9.35
N LEU A 126 12.56 -13.61 -10.44
CA LEU A 126 11.74 -13.44 -11.61
C LEU A 126 10.48 -14.29 -11.46
N SER A 127 9.35 -13.82 -12.01
CA SER A 127 8.12 -14.61 -12.11
C SER A 127 8.39 -16.02 -12.64
N ALA A 128 7.59 -16.99 -12.17
CA ALA A 128 7.67 -18.41 -12.58
C ALA A 128 7.24 -18.67 -14.05
N GLY A 129 7.15 -17.63 -14.87
CA GLY A 129 6.67 -17.65 -16.24
C GLY A 129 5.96 -16.33 -16.58
N PRO A 130 5.50 -16.16 -17.83
CA PRO A 130 4.63 -15.06 -18.16
C PRO A 130 3.23 -15.35 -17.61
N ASP A 131 3.00 -14.97 -16.35
CA ASP A 131 1.77 -15.28 -15.59
C ASP A 131 0.48 -14.79 -16.27
N CYS A 132 0.60 -13.92 -17.28
CA CYS A 132 -0.50 -13.30 -18.01
C CYS A 132 -0.61 -13.73 -19.49
N ASP A 133 0.20 -14.69 -19.96
CA ASP A 133 0.19 -15.12 -21.36
C ASP A 133 -1.12 -15.82 -21.75
N GLY A 134 -1.58 -15.56 -22.99
CA GLY A 134 -2.83 -16.12 -23.52
C GLY A 134 -4.11 -15.50 -22.96
N ALA A 135 -3.99 -14.48 -22.10
CA ALA A 135 -5.14 -13.74 -21.58
C ALA A 135 -5.79 -12.85 -22.65
N THR A 136 -7.09 -12.57 -22.48
CA THR A 136 -7.75 -11.47 -23.22
C THR A 136 -7.12 -10.15 -22.82
N GLU A 137 -7.24 -9.10 -23.65
CA GLU A 137 -6.69 -7.77 -23.34
C GLU A 137 -7.09 -7.28 -21.94
N ALA A 138 -8.39 -7.37 -21.60
CA ALA A 138 -8.90 -6.98 -20.30
C ALA A 138 -8.25 -7.77 -19.14
N ARG A 139 -8.11 -9.08 -19.29
CA ARG A 139 -7.51 -9.94 -18.26
C ARG A 139 -5.99 -9.78 -18.19
N GLY A 140 -5.35 -9.53 -19.32
CA GLY A 140 -3.91 -9.28 -19.43
C GLY A 140 -3.51 -7.99 -18.73
N ALA A 141 -4.26 -6.90 -18.95
CA ALA A 141 -4.01 -5.63 -18.28
C ALA A 141 -4.19 -5.72 -16.75
N TRP A 142 -5.27 -6.39 -16.31
CA TRP A 142 -5.53 -6.61 -14.88
C TRP A 142 -4.42 -7.46 -14.25
N CYS A 143 -4.06 -8.57 -14.90
CA CYS A 143 -3.02 -9.49 -14.45
C CYS A 143 -1.67 -8.79 -14.35
N ALA A 144 -1.30 -7.97 -15.34
CA ALA A 144 -0.04 -7.22 -15.32
C ALA A 144 0.07 -6.28 -14.11
N ALA A 145 -1.01 -5.55 -13.78
CA ALA A 145 -1.06 -4.68 -12.61
C ALA A 145 -1.05 -5.48 -11.30
N TRP A 146 -1.77 -6.60 -11.24
CA TRP A 146 -1.79 -7.47 -10.06
C TRP A 146 -0.41 -8.05 -9.77
N GLU A 147 0.27 -8.59 -10.77
CA GLU A 147 1.60 -9.18 -10.63
C GLU A 147 2.68 -8.14 -10.32
N ALA A 148 2.61 -6.95 -10.94
CA ALA A 148 3.49 -5.84 -10.58
C ALA A 148 3.32 -5.46 -9.09
N ASN A 149 2.09 -5.45 -8.58
CA ASN A 149 1.83 -5.20 -7.16
C ASN A 149 2.38 -6.29 -6.26
N ASN A 150 2.23 -7.58 -6.61
CA ASN A 150 2.78 -8.68 -5.80
C ASN A 150 4.30 -8.62 -5.69
N ARG A 151 4.99 -8.38 -6.81
CA ARG A 151 6.45 -8.23 -6.80
C ARG A 151 6.89 -7.00 -5.99
N LEU A 152 6.12 -5.91 -6.03
CA LEU A 152 6.36 -4.76 -5.17
C LEU A 152 6.16 -5.10 -3.68
N ARG A 153 5.12 -5.88 -3.33
CA ARG A 153 4.88 -6.31 -1.94
C ARG A 153 6.06 -7.09 -1.37
N ASP A 154 6.65 -7.99 -2.16
CA ASP A 154 7.83 -8.74 -1.74
C ASP A 154 9.05 -7.82 -1.51
N ALA A 155 9.26 -6.84 -2.40
CA ALA A 155 10.33 -5.84 -2.24
C ALA A 155 10.12 -4.96 -1.00
N VAL A 156 8.89 -4.50 -0.76
CA VAL A 156 8.55 -3.71 0.44
C VAL A 156 8.69 -4.55 1.71
N LEU A 157 8.32 -5.83 1.70
CA LEU A 157 8.54 -6.74 2.83
C LEU A 157 10.04 -6.85 3.16
N ALA A 158 10.90 -6.98 2.15
CA ALA A 158 12.35 -6.98 2.35
C ALA A 158 12.81 -5.66 2.97
N HIS A 159 12.34 -4.51 2.47
CA HIS A 159 12.68 -3.20 3.03
C HIS A 159 12.25 -3.06 4.49
N GLN A 160 11.03 -3.48 4.83
CA GLN A 160 10.52 -3.41 6.20
C GLN A 160 11.35 -4.27 7.16
N LEU A 161 11.79 -5.46 6.74
CA LEU A 161 12.70 -6.31 7.51
C LEU A 161 14.07 -5.65 7.68
N ALA A 162 14.65 -5.09 6.61
CA ALA A 162 15.91 -4.33 6.70
C ALA A 162 15.78 -3.10 7.61
N ARG A 163 14.61 -2.44 7.63
CA ARG A 163 14.33 -1.32 8.55
C ARG A 163 14.20 -1.75 9.98
N TYR A 164 13.54 -2.87 10.23
CA TYR A 164 13.47 -3.45 11.56
C TYR A 164 14.88 -3.71 12.15
N PHE A 165 15.79 -4.25 11.33
CA PHE A 165 17.20 -4.44 11.74
C PHE A 165 18.04 -3.16 11.74
N GLY A 166 17.49 -2.02 11.31
CA GLY A 166 18.20 -0.75 11.27
C GLY A 166 19.30 -0.66 10.21
N VAL A 167 19.29 -1.52 9.19
CA VAL A 167 20.34 -1.62 8.15
C VAL A 167 20.01 -0.91 6.84
N THR A 168 18.81 -0.34 6.71
CA THR A 168 18.44 0.57 5.62
C THR A 168 17.78 1.82 6.18
N ALA A 169 17.52 2.86 5.38
CA ALA A 169 16.92 4.13 5.82
C ALA A 169 15.40 4.19 5.54
N PRO A 170 14.61 5.08 6.17
CA PRO A 170 13.18 5.23 5.87
C PRO A 170 12.91 5.39 4.38
N ALA A 171 11.76 4.89 3.90
CA ALA A 171 11.36 4.98 2.49
C ALA A 171 11.43 6.40 1.90
N VAL A 172 11.07 7.39 2.72
CA VAL A 172 11.14 8.82 2.38
C VAL A 172 12.59 9.28 2.16
N ASP A 173 13.50 8.86 3.04
CA ASP A 173 14.92 9.23 2.96
C ASP A 173 15.62 8.53 1.79
N LEU A 174 15.12 7.35 1.40
CA LEU A 174 15.54 6.60 0.22
C LEU A 174 14.93 7.13 -1.08
N GLY A 175 13.97 8.06 -1.00
CA GLY A 175 13.41 8.77 -2.14
C GLY A 175 12.35 8.03 -2.96
N TRP A 176 11.92 6.84 -2.55
CA TRP A 176 10.87 6.07 -3.26
C TRP A 176 9.48 6.17 -2.64
N ALA A 177 9.36 6.86 -1.49
CA ALA A 177 8.09 7.33 -0.93
C ALA A 177 8.17 8.82 -0.60
N GLN A 178 7.02 9.48 -0.46
CA GLN A 178 6.91 10.86 0.00
C GLN A 178 6.33 10.93 1.42
N VAL A 179 6.51 12.08 2.07
CA VAL A 179 5.82 12.35 3.34
C VAL A 179 4.32 12.52 3.03
N PRO A 180 3.43 11.66 3.55
CA PRO A 180 2.02 11.79 3.28
C PRO A 180 1.46 13.05 3.97
N PRO A 181 0.37 13.62 3.44
CA PRO A 181 -0.32 14.71 4.11
C PRO A 181 -0.71 14.29 5.54
N PRO A 182 -0.68 15.22 6.52
CA PRO A 182 -1.01 14.89 7.90
C PRO A 182 -2.44 14.37 8.00
N VAL A 183 -2.63 13.25 8.69
CA VAL A 183 -3.95 12.70 8.98
C VAL A 183 -4.70 13.70 9.85
N ARG A 184 -5.76 14.31 9.31
CA ARG A 184 -6.61 15.19 10.10
C ARG A 184 -7.39 14.35 11.12
N PRO A 185 -7.45 14.76 12.39
CA PRO A 185 -8.29 14.07 13.37
C PRO A 185 -9.73 14.06 12.87
N VAL A 186 -10.33 12.89 12.78
CA VAL A 186 -11.79 12.76 12.61
C VAL A 186 -12.41 13.18 13.93
N ALA A 187 -13.29 14.18 13.92
CA ALA A 187 -14.06 14.53 15.10
C ALA A 187 -14.82 13.28 15.55
N ARG A 188 -14.62 12.83 16.79
CA ARG A 188 -15.47 11.79 17.36
C ARG A 188 -16.90 12.32 17.33
N ASN A 189 -17.79 11.62 16.63
CA ASN A 189 -19.23 11.90 16.75
C ASN A 189 -19.58 11.79 18.23
N ALA A 190 -20.14 12.84 18.81
CA ALA A 190 -20.54 12.91 20.22
C ALA A 190 -21.82 12.08 20.52
N GLU A 191 -22.05 11.01 19.76
CA GLU A 191 -23.21 10.14 19.85
C GLU A 191 -22.73 8.72 20.12
N GLY A 192 -22.55 8.43 21.40
CA GLY A 192 -22.07 7.13 21.89
C GLY A 192 -21.97 7.14 23.41
N GLY A 193 -22.95 7.77 24.07
CA GLY A 193 -23.13 7.76 25.50
C GLY A 193 -24.58 7.42 25.80
N GLU A 194 -24.88 6.13 25.80
CA GLU A 194 -25.98 5.52 26.56
C GLU A 194 -25.40 4.41 27.44
#